data_AF-A0A8I1IR69-F1
#
_entry.id   AF-A0A8I1IR69-F1
#
_cell.length_a   1.000
_cell.length_b   1.000
_cell.length_c   1.000
_cell.angle_alpha   90.00
_cell.angle_beta   90.00
_cell.angle_gamma   90.00
#
_symmetry.space_group_name_H-M   'P 1'
#
loop_
_entity.id
_entity.type
_entity.pdbx_description
1 polymer ?
#
loop_
_entity_poly.entity_id
_entity_poly.type
_entity_poly.pdbx_seq_one_letter_code
_entity_poly.pdbx_strand_id
1 'polypeptide(L)'
;WTHGVATGRLTPNEFVAVTSTNIAKILNCYPRKGAILVGADADIVVWDPEKEKTISAATQQSAIDYNVFEGKQVKGLPRFTLSRGRVAVHDGEIRGQEGHGQFVARPPEQPVTKALSTWKELTAPRKVERTGIPVSGV
;
A
#
# COMPACT_ATOMS: atom_id res chain seq x y z
N TRP A 1 -8.54 -6.35 -9.38
CA TRP A 1 -9.91 -6.03 -9.81
C TRP A 1 -10.65 -7.27 -10.29
N THR A 2 -10.31 -7.86 -11.45
CA THR A 2 -11.04 -8.97 -12.08
C THR A 2 -11.39 -10.12 -11.12
N HIS A 3 -10.41 -10.71 -10.44
CA HIS A 3 -10.65 -11.89 -9.58
C HIS A 3 -11.14 -11.57 -8.16
N GLY A 4 -11.26 -10.28 -7.80
CA GLY A 4 -11.67 -9.85 -6.46
C GLY A 4 -12.97 -9.05 -6.49
N VAL A 5 -12.93 -7.89 -7.16
CA VAL A 5 -14.09 -6.99 -7.26
C VAL A 5 -15.15 -7.55 -8.19
N ALA A 6 -14.77 -7.93 -9.42
CA ALA A 6 -15.75 -8.42 -10.39
C ALA A 6 -16.36 -9.78 -10.01
N THR A 7 -15.74 -10.52 -9.09
CA THR A 7 -16.27 -11.77 -8.53
C THR A 7 -17.04 -11.57 -7.23
N GLY A 8 -17.17 -10.33 -6.73
CA GLY A 8 -17.87 -10.02 -5.47
C GLY A 8 -17.12 -10.44 -4.19
N ARG A 9 -15.86 -10.90 -4.29
CA ARG A 9 -15.03 -11.24 -3.12
C ARG A 9 -14.52 -10.02 -2.36
N LEU A 10 -14.42 -8.89 -3.06
CA LEU A 10 -14.06 -7.59 -2.51
C LEU A 10 -15.05 -6.55 -3.04
N THR A 11 -15.44 -5.62 -2.20
CA THR A 11 -16.05 -4.36 -2.64
C THR A 11 -14.99 -3.48 -3.31
N PRO A 12 -15.38 -2.48 -4.14
CA PRO A 12 -14.44 -1.49 -4.66
C PRO A 12 -13.70 -0.73 -3.56
N ASN A 13 -14.36 -0.43 -2.44
CA ASN A 13 -13.75 0.24 -1.28
C ASN A 13 -12.68 -0.62 -0.62
N GLU A 14 -12.92 -1.92 -0.44
CA GLU A 14 -11.90 -2.84 0.08
C GLU A 14 -10.74 -2.99 -0.90
N PHE A 15 -11.01 -3.00 -2.21
CA PHE A 15 -9.95 -2.98 -3.22
C PHE A 15 -9.05 -1.75 -3.09
N VAL A 16 -9.61 -0.55 -2.89
CA VAL A 16 -8.82 0.66 -2.59
C VAL A 16 -8.02 0.48 -1.29
N ALA A 17 -8.65 -0.07 -0.24
CA ALA A 17 -8.00 -0.27 1.04
C ALA A 17 -6.77 -1.18 0.95
N VAL A 18 -6.90 -2.35 0.31
CA VAL A 18 -5.83 -3.37 0.24
C VAL A 18 -4.75 -3.05 -0.80
N THR A 19 -5.02 -2.14 -1.75
CA THR A 19 -4.03 -1.75 -2.78
C THR A 19 -3.31 -0.44 -2.47
N SER A 20 -3.84 0.41 -1.60
CA SER A 20 -3.23 1.72 -1.33
C SER A 20 -3.42 2.22 0.11
N THR A 21 -4.66 2.43 0.57
CA THR A 21 -4.93 3.17 1.82
C THR A 21 -4.36 2.46 3.05
N ASN A 22 -4.45 1.13 3.13
CA ASN A 22 -3.94 0.40 4.30
C ASN A 22 -2.43 0.48 4.38
N ILE A 23 -1.71 0.28 3.27
CA ILE A 23 -0.26 0.37 3.28
C ILE A 23 0.21 1.82 3.54
N ALA A 24 -0.52 2.83 3.06
CA ALA A 24 -0.21 4.22 3.39
C ALA A 24 -0.38 4.53 4.88
N LYS A 25 -1.39 3.96 5.55
CA LYS A 25 -1.56 4.05 7.01
C LYS A 25 -0.44 3.31 7.76
N ILE A 26 -0.12 2.08 7.37
CA ILE A 26 0.94 1.25 7.98
C ILE A 26 2.32 1.89 7.83
N LEU A 27 2.58 2.52 6.69
CA LEU A 27 3.83 3.25 6.42
C LEU A 27 3.81 4.68 6.98
N ASN A 28 2.75 5.09 7.68
CA ASN A 28 2.60 6.40 8.30
C ASN A 28 2.72 7.58 7.32
N CYS A 29 2.17 7.42 6.11
CA CYS A 29 2.14 8.47 5.08
C CYS A 29 0.73 8.80 4.55
N TYR A 30 -0.32 8.26 5.19
CA TYR A 30 -1.69 8.72 5.00
C TYR A 30 -1.93 10.05 5.76
N PRO A 31 -2.67 11.04 5.21
CA PRO A 31 -3.42 11.02 3.95
C PRO A 31 -2.62 11.50 2.74
N ARG A 32 -1.32 11.80 2.86
CA ARG A 32 -0.50 12.27 1.72
C ARG A 32 -0.53 11.27 0.56
N LYS A 33 -0.50 9.97 0.85
CA LYS A 33 -0.66 8.87 -0.12
C LYS A 33 -1.90 8.04 0.19
N GLY A 34 -2.44 7.37 -0.82
CA GLY A 34 -3.55 6.42 -0.68
C GLY A 34 -4.88 7.08 -0.30
N ALA A 35 -5.08 8.35 -0.67
CA ALA A 35 -6.29 9.12 -0.38
C ALA A 35 -6.68 10.02 -1.56
N ILE A 36 -7.99 10.23 -1.73
CA ILE A 36 -8.55 11.30 -2.57
C ILE A 36 -9.16 12.32 -1.61
N LEU A 37 -8.32 13.23 -1.14
CA LEU A 37 -8.67 14.27 -0.17
C LEU A 37 -7.93 15.56 -0.52
N VAL A 38 -8.49 16.71 -0.11
CA VAL A 38 -7.80 17.99 -0.25
C VAL A 38 -6.46 17.92 0.49
N GLY A 39 -5.37 18.28 -0.19
CA GLY A 39 -4.01 18.24 0.35
C GLY A 39 -3.26 16.92 0.17
N ALA A 40 -3.90 15.85 -0.33
CA ALA A 40 -3.20 14.63 -0.71
C ALA A 40 -2.37 14.83 -2.00
N ASP A 41 -1.32 14.04 -2.18
CA ASP A 41 -0.60 14.02 -3.46
C ASP A 41 -1.57 13.50 -4.54
N ALA A 42 -1.58 14.13 -5.72
CA ALA A 42 -2.40 13.71 -6.86
C ALA A 42 -1.85 12.45 -7.56
N ASP A 43 -1.69 11.36 -6.79
CA ASP A 43 -1.41 10.01 -7.26
C ASP A 43 -2.73 9.27 -7.45
N ILE A 44 -3.27 9.32 -8.67
CA ILE A 44 -4.65 8.95 -8.97
C ILE A 44 -4.66 8.00 -10.16
N VAL A 45 -5.47 6.95 -10.07
CA VAL A 45 -5.79 6.10 -11.22
C VAL A 45 -7.24 6.32 -11.60
N VAL A 46 -7.47 6.76 -12.84
CA VAL A 46 -8.80 6.72 -13.46
C VAL A 46 -8.97 5.33 -14.04
N TRP A 47 -9.81 4.54 -13.38
CA TRP A 47 -10.02 3.13 -13.68
C TRP A 47 -11.20 2.95 -14.63
N ASP A 48 -10.98 2.26 -15.74
CA ASP A 48 -12.05 1.86 -16.65
C ASP A 48 -12.43 0.41 -16.34
N PRO A 49 -13.61 0.14 -15.77
CA PRO A 49 -14.04 -1.20 -15.40
C PRO A 49 -14.37 -2.07 -16.62
N GLU A 50 -14.61 -1.49 -17.80
CA GLU A 50 -14.99 -2.20 -19.01
C GLU A 50 -13.82 -2.54 -19.92
N LYS A 51 -12.68 -1.87 -19.74
CA LYS A 51 -11.48 -2.14 -20.53
C LYS A 51 -10.88 -3.50 -20.19
N GLU A 52 -10.56 -4.28 -21.22
CA GLU A 52 -10.09 -5.66 -21.12
C GLU A 52 -8.75 -5.85 -21.83
N LYS A 53 -7.97 -6.83 -21.36
CA LYS A 53 -6.80 -7.36 -22.08
C LYS A 53 -6.48 -8.78 -21.64
N THR A 54 -5.73 -9.49 -22.46
CA THR A 54 -4.97 -10.67 -22.01
C THR A 54 -3.59 -10.23 -21.57
N ILE A 55 -3.16 -10.61 -20.37
CA ILE A 55 -1.80 -10.34 -19.91
C ILE A 55 -0.81 -11.18 -20.73
N SER A 56 0.20 -10.52 -21.28
CA SER A 56 1.27 -11.17 -22.03
C SER A 56 2.61 -10.47 -21.86
N ALA A 57 3.69 -11.24 -21.81
CA ALA A 57 5.07 -10.76 -21.81
C ALA A 57 5.38 -9.89 -23.05
N ALA A 58 4.76 -10.16 -24.20
CA ALA A 58 4.95 -9.37 -25.41
C ALA A 58 4.47 -7.90 -25.29
N THR A 59 3.62 -7.60 -24.29
CA THR A 59 3.01 -6.27 -24.09
C THR A 59 3.29 -5.69 -22.70
N GLN A 60 4.17 -6.32 -21.92
CA GLN A 60 4.49 -5.89 -20.57
C GLN A 60 5.51 -4.75 -20.55
N GLN A 61 5.55 -4.01 -19.44
CA GLN A 61 6.56 -2.97 -19.21
C GLN A 61 7.81 -3.51 -18.50
N SER A 62 7.74 -4.73 -17.94
CA SER A 62 8.91 -5.38 -17.35
C SER A 62 9.96 -5.67 -18.42
N ALA A 63 11.23 -5.49 -18.09
CA ALA A 63 12.36 -5.77 -19.00
C ALA A 63 12.66 -7.28 -19.16
N ILE A 64 12.03 -8.14 -18.36
CA ILE A 64 12.18 -9.60 -18.46
C ILE A 64 11.33 -10.16 -19.61
N ASP A 65 11.64 -11.38 -20.04
CA ASP A 65 11.10 -12.01 -21.24
C ASP A 65 9.87 -12.92 -21.02
N TYR A 66 9.43 -13.11 -19.77
CA TYR A 66 8.23 -13.87 -19.43
C TYR A 66 7.30 -13.13 -18.46
N ASN A 67 6.07 -13.63 -18.30
CA ASN A 67 5.13 -13.14 -17.30
C ASN A 67 4.47 -14.33 -16.58
N VAL A 68 4.50 -14.34 -15.24
CA VAL A 68 3.85 -15.41 -14.45
C VAL A 68 2.32 -15.40 -14.59
N PHE A 69 1.75 -14.32 -15.11
CA PHE A 69 0.32 -14.16 -15.40
C PHE A 69 0.02 -14.29 -16.91
N GLU A 70 0.92 -14.87 -17.71
CA GLU A 70 0.71 -15.10 -19.14
C GLU A 70 -0.65 -15.74 -19.43
N GLY A 71 -1.38 -15.22 -20.43
CA GLY A 71 -2.66 -15.74 -20.87
C GLY A 71 -3.85 -15.43 -19.96
N LYS A 72 -3.64 -14.74 -18.82
CA LYS A 72 -4.75 -14.34 -17.93
C LYS A 72 -5.53 -13.19 -18.57
N GLN A 73 -6.82 -13.43 -18.83
CA GLN A 73 -7.76 -12.38 -19.24
C GLN A 73 -8.14 -11.53 -18.03
N VAL A 74 -8.03 -10.22 -18.17
CA VAL A 74 -8.38 -9.27 -17.12
C VAL A 74 -9.30 -8.19 -17.66
N LYS A 75 -10.29 -7.86 -16.86
CA LYS A 75 -11.24 -6.75 -17.03
C LYS A 75 -11.02 -5.72 -15.92
N GLY A 76 -11.09 -4.44 -16.25
CA GLY A 76 -10.74 -3.35 -15.37
C GLY A 76 -9.27 -2.97 -15.55
N LEU A 77 -9.01 -1.84 -16.20
CA LEU A 77 -7.66 -1.37 -16.51
C LEU A 77 -7.54 0.15 -16.29
N PRO A 78 -6.31 0.65 -16.03
CA PRO A 78 -6.09 2.10 -15.94
C PRO A 78 -6.31 2.76 -17.31
N ARG A 79 -7.21 3.75 -17.35
CA ARG A 79 -7.33 4.70 -18.47
C ARG A 79 -6.33 5.83 -18.31
N PHE A 80 -6.24 6.39 -17.11
CA PHE A 80 -5.19 7.34 -16.75
C PHE A 80 -4.51 6.91 -15.46
N THR A 81 -3.19 7.05 -15.41
CA THR A 81 -2.43 6.99 -14.16
C THR A 81 -1.70 8.31 -13.99
N LEU A 82 -2.01 9.02 -12.91
CA LEU A 82 -1.38 10.27 -12.54
C LEU A 82 -0.40 10.03 -11.39
N SER A 83 0.78 10.65 -11.48
CA SER A 83 1.72 10.72 -10.37
C SER A 83 2.01 12.18 -10.05
N ARG A 84 1.67 12.62 -8.85
CA ARG A 84 1.74 14.02 -8.41
C ARG A 84 1.12 14.99 -9.44
N GLY A 85 -0.03 14.59 -10.00
CA GLY A 85 -0.81 15.38 -10.96
C GLY A 85 -0.34 15.28 -12.42
N ARG A 86 0.79 14.64 -12.71
CA ARG A 86 1.24 14.41 -14.10
C ARG A 86 0.70 13.10 -14.63
N VAL A 87 0.08 13.14 -15.82
CA VAL A 87 -0.38 11.93 -16.52
C VAL A 87 0.84 11.12 -16.98
N ALA A 88 1.11 10.03 -16.28
CA ALA A 88 2.23 9.12 -16.55
C ALA A 88 1.83 7.94 -17.43
N VAL A 89 0.54 7.60 -17.46
CA VAL A 89 -0.02 6.59 -18.38
C VAL A 89 -1.33 7.11 -18.95
N HIS A 90 -1.51 6.98 -20.26
CA HIS A 90 -2.76 7.27 -20.96
C HIS A 90 -3.11 6.10 -21.88
N ASP A 91 -4.16 5.38 -21.54
CA ASP A 91 -4.73 4.27 -22.32
C ASP A 91 -3.73 3.16 -22.74
N GLY A 92 -2.64 2.99 -21.99
CA GLY A 92 -1.57 2.01 -22.25
C GLY A 92 -0.28 2.64 -22.76
N GLU A 93 -0.34 3.88 -23.23
CA GLU A 93 0.82 4.69 -23.59
C GLU A 93 1.55 5.16 -22.33
N ILE A 94 2.85 4.88 -22.24
CA ILE A 94 3.70 5.32 -21.14
C ILE A 94 4.23 6.72 -21.44
N ARG A 95 3.90 7.66 -20.56
CA ARG A 95 4.31 9.08 -20.61
C ARG A 95 5.09 9.48 -19.36
N GLY A 96 5.57 8.50 -18.59
CA GLY A 96 6.38 8.73 -17.41
C GLY A 96 7.69 9.41 -17.76
N GLN A 97 8.17 10.28 -16.86
CA GLN A 97 9.45 10.95 -16.99
C GLN A 97 10.43 10.37 -15.96
N GLU A 98 11.61 9.95 -16.41
CA GLU A 98 12.69 9.53 -15.51
C GLU A 98 13.05 10.65 -14.53
N GLY A 99 13.31 10.29 -13.27
CA GLY A 99 13.60 11.26 -12.20
C GLY A 99 12.39 12.03 -11.66
N HIS A 100 11.18 11.88 -12.21
CA HIS A 100 9.96 12.49 -11.65
C HIS A 100 9.62 11.99 -10.24
N GLY A 101 9.95 10.73 -9.97
CA GLY A 101 9.76 10.12 -8.65
C GLY A 101 10.64 10.77 -7.58
N GLN A 102 10.02 11.18 -6.48
CA GLN A 102 10.72 11.67 -5.29
C GLN A 102 10.53 10.72 -4.11
N PHE A 103 11.56 10.63 -3.27
CA PHE A 103 11.52 9.93 -1.99
C PHE A 103 10.38 10.47 -1.09
N VAL A 104 9.70 9.58 -0.38
CA VAL A 104 8.67 9.92 0.59
C VAL A 104 9.21 9.63 1.99
N ALA A 105 9.66 10.67 2.68
CA ALA A 105 10.05 10.59 4.08
C ALA A 105 8.84 10.22 4.96
N ARG A 106 9.05 9.39 5.97
CA ARG A 106 7.99 8.82 6.81
C ARG A 106 8.35 8.98 8.29
N PRO A 107 7.49 9.62 9.10
CA PRO A 107 7.77 9.74 10.52
C PRO A 107 7.61 8.40 11.24
N PRO A 108 8.38 8.16 12.32
CA PRO A 108 8.18 7.00 13.19
C PRO A 108 6.90 7.15 14.04
N GLU A 109 6.68 6.22 14.97
CA GLU A 109 5.64 6.30 16.00
C GLU A 109 4.20 6.46 15.48
N GLN A 110 3.83 5.60 14.54
CA GLN A 110 2.44 5.47 14.12
C GLN A 110 1.50 5.12 15.30
N PRO A 111 0.19 5.43 15.22
CA PRO A 111 -0.75 5.21 16.31
C PRO A 111 -0.75 3.79 16.89
N VAL A 112 -0.58 2.76 16.05
CA VAL A 112 -0.51 1.35 16.49
C VAL A 112 0.73 1.08 17.34
N THR A 113 1.87 1.72 17.04
CA THR A 113 3.09 1.60 17.86
C THR A 113 2.87 2.25 19.22
N LYS A 114 2.23 3.43 19.28
CA LYS A 114 1.90 4.10 20.54
C LYS A 114 0.98 3.25 21.40
N ALA A 115 -0.11 2.73 20.81
CA ALA A 115 -1.04 1.85 21.50
C ALA A 115 -0.35 0.59 22.04
N LEU A 116 0.53 -0.04 21.25
CA LEU A 116 1.31 -1.20 21.68
C LEU A 116 2.22 -0.86 22.85
N SER A 117 2.96 0.25 22.80
CA SER A 117 3.84 0.67 23.90
C SER A 117 3.07 0.91 25.18
N THR A 118 1.93 1.63 25.11
CA THR A 118 1.05 1.85 26.27
C THR A 118 0.52 0.52 26.83
N TRP A 119 0.11 -0.41 25.97
CA TRP A 119 -0.33 -1.73 26.41
C TRP A 119 0.78 -2.52 27.11
N LYS A 120 2.00 -2.47 26.58
CA LYS A 120 3.17 -3.13 27.18
C LYS A 120 3.52 -2.54 28.53
N GLU A 121 3.41 -1.22 28.69
CA GLU A 121 3.60 -0.56 29.97
C GLU A 121 2.54 -0.96 31.01
N LEU A 122 1.27 -0.99 30.59
CA LEU A 122 0.14 -1.39 31.45
C LEU A 122 0.29 -2.83 31.95
N THR A 123 0.72 -3.73 31.05
CA THR A 123 0.86 -5.17 31.33
C THR A 123 2.26 -5.57 31.79
N ALA A 124 3.14 -4.61 32.06
CA ALA A 124 4.51 -4.90 32.44
C ALA A 124 4.55 -5.68 33.77
N PRO A 125 5.22 -6.86 33.82
CA PRO A 125 5.35 -7.61 35.07
C PRO A 125 6.09 -6.75 36.10
N ARG A 126 5.58 -6.76 37.34
CA ARG A 126 6.15 -5.98 38.45
C ARG A 126 6.94 -6.91 39.37
N LYS A 127 8.11 -6.46 39.82
CA LYS A 127 8.88 -7.20 40.82
C LYS A 127 8.11 -7.31 42.13
N VAL A 128 8.27 -8.44 42.81
CA VAL A 128 7.84 -8.57 44.20
C VAL A 128 8.93 -7.95 45.08
N GLU A 129 8.61 -6.87 45.77
CA GLU A 129 9.52 -6.28 46.75
C GLU A 129 9.70 -7.23 47.94
N ARG A 130 10.94 -7.55 48.29
CA ARG A 130 11.28 -8.47 49.39
C ARG A 130 12.28 -7.80 50.34
N THR A 131 12.04 -7.92 51.64
CA THR A 131 12.97 -7.55 52.71
C THR A 131 13.67 -8.80 53.25
N GLY A 132 14.92 -8.67 53.70
CA GLY A 132 15.67 -9.79 54.28
C GLY A 132 16.08 -10.86 53.25
N ILE A 133 16.50 -10.44 52.05
CA ILE A 133 17.00 -11.35 51.02
C ILE A 133 18.19 -12.15 51.60
N PRO A 134 18.15 -13.50 51.60
CA PRO A 134 19.21 -14.31 52.20
C PRO A 134 20.57 -14.04 51.56
N VAL A 135 21.62 -14.12 52.37
CA VAL A 135 23.00 -14.07 51.87
C VAL A 135 23.22 -15.26 50.93
N SER A 136 23.86 -15.01 49.80
CA SER A 136 24.16 -16.01 48.79
C SER A 136 25.66 -16.26 48.73
N GLY A 137 26.08 -17.49 48.44
CA GLY A 137 27.48 -17.92 48.37
C GLY A 137 27.90 -18.85 49.52
N VAL A 138 29.06 -19.50 49.34
CA VAL A 138 29.78 -20.28 50.37
C VAL A 138 30.72 -19.39 51.17
#